data_AF-A0A966S4Q9-F1
#
_entry.id   AF-A0A966S4Q9-F1
#
_cell.length_a   1.000
_cell.length_b   1.000
_cell.length_c   1.000
_cell.angle_alpha   90.00
_cell.angle_beta   90.00
_cell.angle_gamma   90.00
#
_symmetry.space_group_name_H-M   'P 1'
#
loop_
_entity.id
_entity.type
_entity.pdbx_description
1 polymer ?
#
loop_
_entity_poly.entity_id
_entity_poly.type
_entity_poly.pdbx_seq_one_letter_code
_entity_poly.pdbx_strand_id
1 'polypeptide(L)'
;SSGQVSASARLIRLMIGEPGKFAIPLTVYGGVSNTAFQQQAVFSLNRSNEHLVTQFITPLSGLLNVSVDGMPVLSKVSRITKWGLLYQVGERMLTGYRINTGANPFAGRTHNFLNSYAVGGVFFQTGAWERESTSQTGICWLSLRYHLCYTDPAQLNIFLDGLRTNGLYSGFSLGFGVEISYLVNIKAIYYRYTKAPEPAYSLPLYQFSFNYALQGKN
;
A
#
# COMPACT_ATOMS: atom_id res chain seq x y z
N SER A 1 -11.17 0.62 19.95
CA SER A 1 -10.54 0.28 18.66
C SER A 1 -9.11 0.77 18.70
N SER A 2 -8.14 -0.10 18.44
CA SER A 2 -6.72 0.27 18.35
C SER A 2 -6.37 0.53 16.89
N GLY A 3 -6.15 1.81 16.54
CA GLY A 3 -5.60 2.16 15.22
C GLY A 3 -4.16 1.68 15.11
N GLN A 4 -3.81 1.04 14.00
CA GLN A 4 -2.43 0.61 13.73
C GLN A 4 -1.73 1.63 12.85
N VAL A 5 -0.54 2.05 13.27
CA VAL A 5 0.34 2.91 12.48
C VAL A 5 1.40 2.03 11.82
N SER A 6 1.43 2.03 10.49
CA SER A 6 2.46 1.36 9.70
C SER A 6 3.27 2.43 8.97
N ALA A 7 4.60 2.38 9.10
CA ALA A 7 5.51 3.28 8.40
C ALA A 7 6.33 2.45 7.39
N SER A 8 6.39 2.88 6.13
CA SER A 8 7.20 2.25 5.07
C SER A 8 8.24 3.24 4.57
N ALA A 9 9.51 2.83 4.45
CA ALA A 9 10.54 3.66 3.84
C ALA A 9 10.77 3.23 2.37
N ARG A 10 10.69 4.19 1.44
CA ARG A 10 11.23 3.96 0.08
C ARG A 10 12.74 4.07 0.18
N LEU A 11 13.43 2.96 -0.04
CA LEU A 11 14.88 2.90 0.08
C LEU A 11 15.55 3.48 -1.15
N ILE A 12 15.12 3.03 -2.35
CA ILE A 12 15.78 3.38 -3.62
C ILE A 12 14.74 3.45 -4.75
N ARG A 13 14.89 4.41 -5.65
CA ARG A 13 14.24 4.42 -6.98
C ARG A 13 15.32 4.52 -8.06
N LEU A 14 15.42 3.52 -8.91
CA LEU A 14 16.39 3.42 -10.00
C LEU A 14 15.66 3.46 -11.34
N MET A 15 16.21 4.21 -12.29
CA MET A 15 15.76 4.18 -13.68
C MET A 15 16.66 3.21 -14.45
N ILE A 16 16.13 2.04 -14.83
CA ILE A 16 16.89 1.01 -15.55
C ILE A 16 16.61 1.16 -17.05
N GLY A 17 17.62 1.53 -17.83
CA GLY A 17 17.51 1.68 -19.29
C GLY A 17 18.49 2.69 -19.84
N GLU A 18 18.19 3.22 -21.03
CA GLU A 18 18.99 4.24 -21.71
C GLU A 18 18.35 5.64 -21.54
N PRO A 19 19.04 6.59 -20.88
CA PRO A 19 18.55 7.95 -20.73
C PRO A 19 18.12 8.58 -22.06
N GLY A 20 16.89 9.08 -22.11
CA GLY A 20 16.33 9.71 -23.31
C GLY A 20 15.74 8.76 -24.36
N LYS A 21 15.89 7.43 -24.21
CA LYS A 21 15.22 6.44 -25.08
C LYS A 21 14.16 5.63 -24.34
N PHE A 22 14.56 4.87 -23.33
CA PHE A 22 13.65 4.07 -22.50
C PHE A 22 14.19 3.95 -21.09
N ALA A 23 13.31 3.96 -20.10
CA ALA A 23 13.70 3.76 -18.72
C ALA A 23 12.58 3.08 -17.94
N ILE A 24 12.92 2.02 -17.21
CA ILE A 24 12.02 1.27 -16.34
C ILE A 24 12.25 1.76 -14.91
N PRO A 25 11.23 2.38 -14.27
CA PRO A 25 11.33 2.85 -12.90
C PRO A 25 11.24 1.66 -11.92
N LEU A 26 12.39 1.16 -11.49
CA LEU A 26 12.48 0.14 -10.44
C LEU A 26 12.50 0.80 -9.08
N THR A 27 11.57 0.42 -8.20
CA THR A 27 11.50 0.93 -6.84
C THR A 27 11.65 -0.19 -5.83
N VAL A 28 12.51 0.03 -4.83
CA VAL A 28 12.71 -0.85 -3.68
C VAL A 28 12.23 -0.15 -2.42
N TYR A 29 11.31 -0.79 -1.71
CA TYR A 29 10.83 -0.36 -0.41
C TYR A 29 11.33 -1.33 0.65
N GLY A 30 11.64 -0.82 1.84
CA GLY A 30 12.01 -1.65 2.97
C GLY A 30 11.40 -1.13 4.25
N GLY A 31 11.18 -2.06 5.17
CA GLY A 31 10.76 -1.78 6.54
C GLY A 31 9.35 -1.21 6.60
N VAL A 32 8.37 -2.09 6.70
CA VAL A 32 7.06 -1.73 7.24
C VAL A 32 7.07 -2.13 8.70
N SER A 33 7.49 -1.22 9.57
CA SER A 33 7.48 -1.48 11.01
C SER A 33 6.03 -1.51 11.48
N ASN A 34 5.39 -2.67 11.44
CA ASN A 34 4.11 -2.87 12.11
C ASN A 34 4.38 -3.37 13.52
N THR A 35 4.31 -2.46 14.50
CA THR A 35 4.49 -2.76 15.93
C THR A 35 3.42 -3.72 16.47
N ALA A 36 2.34 -3.98 15.72
CA ALA A 36 1.33 -4.99 16.07
C ALA A 36 1.91 -6.41 16.19
N PHE A 37 2.95 -6.74 15.42
CA PHE A 37 3.53 -8.09 15.39
C PHE A 37 4.22 -8.47 16.70
N GLN A 38 4.78 -7.52 17.44
CA GLN A 38 5.53 -7.80 18.66
C GLN A 38 4.64 -7.90 19.91
N GLN A 39 3.54 -7.14 19.98
CA GLN A 39 2.70 -7.10 21.19
C GLN A 39 1.57 -8.14 21.18
N GLN A 40 1.06 -8.56 20.02
CA GLN A 40 -0.08 -9.49 19.96
C GLN A 40 0.33 -10.97 19.93
N ALA A 41 1.56 -11.28 19.51
CA ALA A 41 2.09 -12.65 19.49
C ALA A 41 2.15 -13.30 20.88
N VAL A 42 2.22 -12.48 21.94
CA VAL A 42 2.32 -12.96 23.34
C VAL A 42 0.96 -13.43 23.89
N PHE A 43 -0.17 -12.96 23.37
CA PHE A 43 -1.49 -13.20 23.98
C PHE A 43 -2.56 -13.80 23.06
N SER A 44 -2.34 -13.89 21.73
CA SER A 44 -3.31 -14.55 20.83
C SER A 44 -2.70 -14.95 19.48
N LEU A 45 -2.46 -16.25 19.29
CA LEU A 45 -1.97 -16.81 18.01
C LEU A 45 -2.97 -16.63 16.87
N ASN A 46 -4.28 -16.77 17.13
CA ASN A 46 -5.32 -16.63 16.11
C ASN A 46 -5.45 -15.18 15.60
N ARG A 47 -5.21 -14.16 16.45
CA ARG A 47 -5.23 -12.75 16.03
C ARG A 47 -3.95 -12.32 15.30
N SER A 48 -2.86 -13.09 15.41
CA SER A 48 -1.58 -12.74 14.78
C SER A 48 -1.61 -12.83 13.24
N ASN A 49 -2.34 -13.81 12.70
CA ASN A 49 -2.50 -13.99 11.25
C ASN A 49 -3.67 -13.17 10.66
N GLU A 50 -4.53 -12.57 11.48
CA GLU A 50 -5.54 -11.60 10.99
C GLU A 50 -4.87 -10.39 10.34
N HIS A 51 -3.71 -9.96 10.87
CA HIS A 51 -2.93 -8.85 10.33
C HIS A 51 -2.21 -9.16 9.01
N LEU A 52 -1.96 -10.44 8.71
CA LEU A 52 -1.44 -10.85 7.39
C LEU A 52 -2.42 -10.45 6.28
N VAL A 53 -3.72 -10.50 6.55
CA VAL A 53 -4.74 -10.08 5.59
C VAL A 53 -4.57 -8.61 5.24
N THR A 54 -4.31 -7.73 6.19
CA THR A 54 -4.03 -6.32 5.90
C THR A 54 -2.73 -6.12 5.13
N GLN A 55 -1.73 -6.98 5.41
CA GLN A 55 -0.44 -6.97 4.71
C GLN A 55 -0.53 -7.54 3.29
N PHE A 56 -1.43 -8.47 2.98
CA PHE A 56 -1.60 -8.93 1.60
C PHE A 56 -1.99 -7.83 0.63
N ILE A 57 -2.53 -6.74 1.14
CA ILE A 57 -3.38 -5.90 0.30
C ILE A 57 -2.84 -4.47 0.17
N THR A 58 -2.08 -3.99 1.14
CA THR A 58 -1.48 -2.65 1.06
C THR A 58 -0.20 -2.71 0.21
N PRO A 59 -0.08 -2.12 -0.98
CA PRO A 59 1.11 -2.28 -1.86
C PRO A 59 2.43 -1.78 -1.23
N LEU A 60 2.34 -1.02 -0.13
CA LEU A 60 3.47 -0.57 0.67
C LEU A 60 3.71 -1.43 1.92
N SER A 61 3.07 -2.60 2.06
CA SER A 61 3.29 -3.58 3.13
C SER A 61 4.45 -4.54 2.78
N GLY A 62 5.06 -5.14 3.80
CA GLY A 62 6.11 -6.14 3.62
C GLY A 62 7.46 -5.71 4.18
N LEU A 63 8.34 -6.68 4.38
CA LEU A 63 9.71 -6.42 4.85
C LEU A 63 10.57 -5.81 3.74
N LEU A 64 10.37 -6.30 2.52
CA LEU A 64 11.08 -5.90 1.32
C LEU A 64 10.11 -5.98 0.14
N ASN A 65 10.01 -4.89 -0.62
CA ASN A 65 9.15 -4.83 -1.80
C ASN A 65 9.97 -4.35 -2.99
N VAL A 66 9.82 -5.04 -4.12
CA VAL A 66 10.46 -4.68 -5.38
C VAL A 66 9.36 -4.53 -6.42
N SER A 67 9.26 -3.35 -7.03
CA SER A 67 8.19 -3.06 -7.97
C SER A 67 8.60 -2.13 -9.09
N VAL A 68 7.91 -2.25 -10.22
CA VAL A 68 7.90 -1.26 -11.29
C VAL A 68 6.63 -0.44 -11.19
N ASP A 69 6.75 0.88 -11.12
CA ASP A 69 5.61 1.81 -10.98
C ASP A 69 5.67 3.01 -11.92
N GLY A 70 4.52 3.45 -12.41
CA GLY A 70 4.46 4.60 -13.30
C GLY A 70 3.12 5.33 -13.31
N MET A 71 3.17 6.56 -13.82
CA MET A 71 2.03 7.46 -13.90
C MET A 71 2.00 8.19 -15.27
N PRO A 72 1.70 7.48 -16.37
CA PRO A 72 1.63 8.11 -17.68
C PRO A 72 0.45 9.10 -17.72
N VAL A 73 0.74 10.34 -18.08
CA VAL A 73 -0.25 11.40 -18.29
C VAL A 73 -0.84 11.26 -19.68
N LEU A 74 -2.17 11.21 -19.79
CA LEU A 74 -2.87 11.04 -21.07
C LEU A 74 -3.40 12.38 -21.62
N SER A 75 -3.75 13.31 -20.75
CA SER A 75 -4.19 14.65 -21.17
C SER A 75 -3.03 15.53 -21.64
N LYS A 76 -3.20 16.19 -22.79
CA LYS A 76 -2.27 17.23 -23.32
C LYS A 76 -2.70 18.68 -23.02
N VAL A 77 -3.77 18.85 -22.24
CA VAL A 77 -4.56 20.10 -22.22
C VAL A 77 -3.97 21.21 -21.36
N SER A 78 -3.43 20.91 -20.18
CA SER A 78 -2.94 21.94 -19.24
C SER A 78 -1.74 21.43 -18.45
N ARG A 79 -0.87 22.35 -17.99
CA ARG A 79 0.24 22.04 -17.08
C ARG A 79 -0.26 21.52 -15.73
N ILE A 80 -1.42 22.00 -15.28
CA ILE A 80 -1.96 21.79 -13.93
C ILE A 80 -3.08 20.74 -13.96
N THR A 81 -4.06 20.92 -14.85
CA THR A 81 -5.23 20.03 -14.95
C THR A 81 -4.93 18.88 -15.89
N LYS A 82 -4.86 17.67 -15.34
CA LYS A 82 -4.42 16.48 -16.07
C LYS A 82 -5.16 15.23 -15.61
N TRP A 83 -5.24 14.25 -16.48
CA TRP A 83 -5.61 12.89 -16.11
C TRP A 83 -4.67 11.89 -16.77
N GLY A 84 -4.60 10.70 -16.18
CA GLY A 84 -3.77 9.63 -16.70
C GLY A 84 -3.98 8.32 -15.98
N LEU A 85 -3.05 7.40 -16.20
CA LEU A 85 -3.09 6.07 -15.59
C LEU A 85 -2.11 5.99 -14.43
N LEU A 86 -2.37 5.04 -13.55
CA LEU A 86 -1.48 4.58 -12.50
C LEU A 86 -1.23 3.10 -12.73
N TYR A 87 0.01 2.67 -12.64
CA TYR A 87 0.31 1.24 -12.55
C TYR A 87 1.43 0.99 -11.54
N GLN A 88 1.36 -0.16 -10.89
CA GLN A 88 2.43 -0.69 -10.06
C GLN A 88 2.35 -2.21 -10.07
N VAL A 89 3.42 -2.88 -10.44
CA VAL A 89 3.51 -4.35 -10.41
C VAL A 89 4.78 -4.74 -9.69
N GLY A 90 4.71 -5.73 -8.82
CA GLY A 90 5.88 -6.13 -8.05
C GLY A 90 5.69 -7.37 -7.20
N GLU A 91 6.75 -7.67 -6.47
CA GLU A 91 6.84 -8.73 -5.49
C GLU A 91 7.12 -8.10 -4.12
N ARG A 92 6.56 -8.68 -3.07
CA ARG A 92 6.87 -8.30 -1.69
C ARG A 92 7.02 -9.51 -0.80
N MET A 93 7.93 -9.40 0.16
CA MET A 93 8.14 -10.39 1.19
C MET A 93 7.27 -10.06 2.40
N LEU A 94 6.35 -10.96 2.74
CA LEU A 94 5.48 -10.87 3.91
C LEU A 94 5.96 -11.87 4.98
N THR A 95 5.53 -11.64 6.22
CA THR A 95 5.91 -12.49 7.36
C THR A 95 4.67 -12.87 8.16
N GLY A 96 4.44 -14.16 8.33
CA GLY A 96 3.35 -14.69 9.15
C GLY A 96 3.83 -15.63 10.26
N TYR A 97 2.91 -16.04 11.14
CA TYR A 97 3.19 -17.07 12.15
C TYR A 97 2.63 -18.42 11.72
N ARG A 98 3.49 -19.43 11.64
CA ARG A 98 3.05 -20.79 11.36
C ARG A 98 2.13 -21.28 12.49
N ILE A 99 0.96 -21.79 12.12
CA ILE A 99 0.09 -22.49 13.08
C ILE A 99 0.73 -23.86 13.38
N ASN A 100 1.06 -24.12 14.64
CA ASN A 100 1.45 -25.46 15.10
C ASN A 100 0.21 -26.16 15.68
N THR A 101 -0.20 -27.27 15.08
CA THR A 101 -1.30 -28.12 15.54
C THR A 101 -0.87 -29.16 16.60
N GLY A 102 0.36 -29.07 17.10
CA GLY A 102 0.93 -29.97 18.13
C GLY A 102 0.90 -29.42 19.56
N ALA A 103 1.40 -30.21 20.53
CA ALA A 103 1.28 -30.03 21.99
C ALA A 103 1.80 -28.72 22.60
N ASN A 104 2.43 -27.82 21.84
CA ASN A 104 2.80 -26.49 22.31
C ASN A 104 2.37 -25.40 21.31
N PRO A 105 1.20 -24.76 21.50
CA PRO A 105 0.70 -23.71 20.62
C PRO A 105 1.61 -22.47 20.60
N PHE A 106 2.46 -22.27 21.62
CA PHE A 106 3.39 -21.14 21.71
C PHE A 106 4.70 -21.31 20.93
N ALA A 107 4.90 -22.43 20.23
CA ALA A 107 6.11 -22.69 19.44
C ALA A 107 6.04 -22.16 17.99
N GLY A 108 5.06 -21.31 17.66
CA GLY A 108 4.87 -20.77 16.32
C GLY A 108 6.11 -20.01 15.84
N ARG A 109 6.76 -20.49 14.78
CA ARG A 109 7.90 -19.80 14.16
C ARG A 109 7.39 -18.82 13.10
N THR A 110 8.04 -17.66 13.01
CA THR A 110 7.84 -16.73 11.90
C THR A 110 8.25 -17.38 10.59
N HIS A 111 7.45 -17.22 9.56
CA HIS A 111 7.75 -17.71 8.21
C HIS A 111 7.57 -16.58 7.21
N ASN A 112 8.59 -16.39 6.36
CA ASN A 112 8.59 -15.39 5.31
C ASN A 112 8.15 -16.02 4.00
N PHE A 113 7.38 -15.29 3.21
CA PHE A 113 6.84 -15.79 1.96
C PHE A 113 6.58 -14.64 0.98
N LEU A 114 6.47 -14.98 -0.30
CA LEU A 114 6.35 -14.01 -1.37
C LEU A 114 4.87 -13.76 -1.71
N ASN A 115 4.58 -12.50 -2.01
CA ASN A 115 3.29 -12.07 -2.53
C ASN A 115 3.51 -11.20 -3.76
N SER A 116 2.96 -11.65 -4.89
CA SER A 116 2.92 -10.89 -6.13
C SER A 116 1.76 -9.92 -6.08
N TYR A 117 1.92 -8.72 -6.63
CA TYR A 117 0.84 -7.75 -6.68
C TYR A 117 0.87 -6.91 -7.95
N ALA A 118 -0.31 -6.50 -8.38
CA ALA A 118 -0.55 -5.60 -9.48
C ALA A 118 -1.62 -4.59 -9.09
N VAL A 119 -1.34 -3.31 -9.30
CA VAL A 119 -2.24 -2.20 -9.07
C VAL A 119 -2.34 -1.43 -10.37
N GLY A 120 -3.56 -1.18 -10.82
CA GLY A 120 -3.85 -0.39 -12.01
C GLY A 120 -4.94 0.61 -11.71
N GLY A 121 -4.89 1.80 -12.30
CA GLY A 121 -5.90 2.82 -12.01
C GLY A 121 -5.85 4.04 -12.88
N VAL A 122 -6.72 4.98 -12.55
CA VAL A 122 -6.80 6.30 -13.16
C VAL A 122 -6.57 7.36 -12.10
N PHE A 123 -6.01 8.49 -12.52
CA PHE A 123 -5.94 9.67 -11.68
C PHE A 123 -6.43 10.90 -12.44
N PHE A 124 -6.98 11.83 -11.69
CA PHE A 124 -7.30 13.18 -12.12
C PHE A 124 -6.58 14.15 -11.19
N GLN A 125 -6.04 15.22 -11.76
CA GLN A 125 -5.30 16.26 -11.07
C GLN A 125 -5.79 17.63 -11.54
N THR A 126 -5.89 18.59 -10.64
CA THR A 126 -6.17 20.00 -10.93
C THR A 126 -5.47 20.92 -9.93
N GLY A 127 -5.59 22.24 -10.11
CA GLY A 127 -4.99 23.24 -9.23
C GLY A 127 -5.73 23.37 -7.90
N ALA A 128 -4.99 23.68 -6.84
CA ALA A 128 -5.55 24.06 -5.54
C ALA A 128 -4.85 25.32 -5.03
N TRP A 129 -5.59 26.36 -4.70
CA TRP A 129 -5.02 27.63 -4.22
C TRP A 129 -5.92 28.25 -3.16
N GLU A 130 -5.35 29.14 -2.36
CA GLU A 130 -6.12 30.01 -1.47
C GLU A 130 -6.79 31.10 -2.32
N ARG A 131 -8.03 31.46 -2.00
CA ARG A 131 -8.85 32.44 -2.75
C ARG A 131 -8.10 33.74 -3.09
N GLU A 132 -7.21 34.20 -2.21
CA GLU A 132 -6.50 35.47 -2.32
C GLU A 132 -5.07 35.34 -2.87
N SER A 133 -4.57 34.11 -3.06
CA SER A 133 -3.18 33.85 -3.47
C SER A 133 -3.12 32.83 -4.61
N THR A 134 -3.22 33.32 -5.85
CA THR A 134 -3.05 32.49 -7.06
C THR A 134 -1.58 32.21 -7.39
N SER A 135 -0.64 32.96 -6.78
CA SER A 135 0.81 32.80 -6.98
C SER A 135 1.34 31.49 -6.37
N GLN A 136 0.65 30.93 -5.37
CA GLN A 136 0.99 29.67 -4.69
C GLN A 136 0.02 28.55 -5.06
N THR A 137 -0.18 28.33 -6.36
CA THR A 137 -1.02 27.23 -6.83
C THR A 137 -0.37 25.88 -6.56
N GLY A 138 -1.02 25.10 -5.70
CA GLY A 138 -0.78 23.70 -5.44
C GLY A 138 -1.56 22.77 -6.36
N ILE A 139 -1.64 21.51 -5.95
CA ILE A 139 -2.24 20.40 -6.68
C ILE A 139 -3.33 19.74 -5.82
N CYS A 140 -4.52 19.57 -6.39
CA CYS A 140 -5.53 18.65 -5.90
C CYS A 140 -5.59 17.43 -6.83
N TRP A 141 -5.66 16.23 -6.26
CA TRP A 141 -5.75 15.00 -7.03
C TRP A 141 -6.79 14.04 -6.47
N LEU A 142 -7.35 13.25 -7.37
CA LEU A 142 -8.23 12.13 -7.10
C LEU A 142 -7.71 10.91 -7.87
N SER A 143 -7.83 9.72 -7.30
CA SER A 143 -7.44 8.48 -7.95
C SER A 143 -8.41 7.36 -7.63
N LEU A 144 -8.65 6.50 -8.61
CA LEU A 144 -9.33 5.23 -8.47
C LEU A 144 -8.36 4.14 -8.93
N ARG A 145 -8.10 3.16 -8.07
CA ARG A 145 -7.19 2.06 -8.36
C ARG A 145 -7.87 0.73 -8.07
N TYR A 146 -7.57 -0.26 -8.89
CA TYR A 146 -7.88 -1.65 -8.69
C TYR A 146 -6.60 -2.40 -8.30
N HIS A 147 -6.73 -3.32 -7.35
CA HIS A 147 -5.63 -4.06 -6.75
C HIS A 147 -5.87 -5.55 -6.99
N LEU A 148 -4.82 -6.25 -7.40
CA LEU A 148 -4.76 -7.70 -7.56
C LEU A 148 -3.53 -8.18 -6.80
N CYS A 149 -3.70 -9.22 -5.98
CA CYS A 149 -2.62 -9.81 -5.19
C CYS A 149 -2.70 -11.32 -5.32
N TYR A 150 -1.55 -11.97 -5.42
CA TYR A 150 -1.44 -13.42 -5.51
C TYR A 150 -0.42 -13.95 -4.51
N THR A 151 -0.80 -15.01 -3.82
CA THR A 151 0.09 -15.81 -2.98
C THR A 151 -0.19 -17.28 -3.28
N ASP A 152 0.84 -18.11 -3.33
CA ASP A 152 0.68 -19.56 -3.42
C ASP A 152 -0.23 -20.09 -2.28
N PRO A 153 -1.35 -20.79 -2.59
CA PRO A 153 -2.21 -21.40 -1.58
C PRO A 153 -1.49 -22.33 -0.61
N ALA A 154 -0.43 -23.03 -1.05
CA ALA A 154 0.36 -23.89 -0.18
C ALA A 154 1.06 -23.07 0.91
N GLN A 155 1.54 -21.87 0.58
CA GLN A 155 2.13 -20.94 1.56
C GLN A 155 1.06 -20.39 2.51
N LEU A 156 -0.14 -20.09 2.01
CA LEU A 156 -1.24 -19.58 2.83
C LEU A 156 -1.72 -20.61 3.87
N ASN A 157 -1.76 -21.89 3.51
CA ASN A 157 -2.14 -22.98 4.42
C ASN A 157 -1.19 -23.14 5.61
N ILE A 158 0.05 -22.64 5.53
CA ILE A 158 0.99 -22.62 6.66
C ILE A 158 0.50 -21.68 7.78
N PHE A 159 -0.25 -20.64 7.41
CA PHE A 159 -0.72 -19.57 8.30
C PHE A 159 -2.21 -19.65 8.60
N LEU A 160 -3.01 -20.25 7.71
CA LEU A 160 -4.46 -20.32 7.78
C LEU A 160 -4.89 -21.76 7.47
N ASP A 161 -4.84 -22.62 8.49
CA ASP A 161 -5.20 -24.03 8.33
C ASP A 161 -6.66 -24.18 7.87
N GLY A 162 -6.91 -25.11 6.94
CA GLY A 162 -8.22 -25.33 6.34
C GLY A 162 -8.70 -24.27 5.34
N LEU A 163 -7.86 -23.29 4.97
CA LEU A 163 -8.24 -22.24 4.02
C LEU A 163 -8.41 -22.80 2.60
N ARG A 164 -9.63 -22.70 2.06
CA ARG A 164 -9.92 -23.01 0.66
C ARG A 164 -9.80 -21.75 -0.18
N THR A 165 -8.63 -21.55 -0.80
CA THR A 165 -8.36 -20.39 -1.66
C THR A 165 -7.59 -20.78 -2.91
N ASN A 166 -7.78 -20.01 -3.98
CA ASN A 166 -6.92 -20.04 -5.17
C ASN A 166 -5.72 -19.08 -5.05
N GLY A 167 -5.56 -18.42 -3.90
CA GLY A 167 -4.47 -17.50 -3.62
C GLY A 167 -4.65 -16.10 -4.20
N LEU A 168 -5.76 -15.84 -4.90
CA LEU A 168 -6.04 -14.58 -5.56
C LEU A 168 -6.91 -13.68 -4.68
N TYR A 169 -6.46 -12.44 -4.50
CA TYR A 169 -7.18 -11.40 -3.77
C TYR A 169 -7.30 -10.15 -4.63
N SER A 170 -8.43 -9.44 -4.50
CA SER A 170 -8.62 -8.20 -5.25
C SER A 170 -9.34 -7.12 -4.46
N GLY A 171 -9.33 -5.90 -4.99
CA GLY A 171 -10.17 -4.83 -4.49
C GLY A 171 -9.90 -3.50 -5.15
N PHE A 172 -10.41 -2.43 -4.57
CA PHE A 172 -10.24 -1.10 -5.08
C PHE A 172 -9.84 -0.11 -3.99
N SER A 173 -9.27 1.00 -4.41
CA SER A 173 -9.01 2.13 -3.54
C SER A 173 -9.38 3.44 -4.19
N LEU A 174 -9.93 4.35 -3.39
CA LEU A 174 -10.18 5.74 -3.74
C LEU A 174 -9.17 6.60 -2.97
N GLY A 175 -8.33 7.33 -3.67
CA GLY A 175 -7.38 8.25 -3.08
C GLY A 175 -7.72 9.69 -3.43
N PHE A 176 -7.59 10.58 -2.47
CA PHE A 176 -7.70 12.02 -2.65
C PHE A 176 -6.53 12.70 -1.95
N GLY A 177 -6.07 13.82 -2.48
CA GLY A 177 -5.14 14.66 -1.74
C GLY A 177 -5.03 16.07 -2.29
N VAL A 178 -4.53 16.94 -1.42
CA VAL A 178 -4.27 18.35 -1.69
C VAL A 178 -2.87 18.66 -1.21
N GLU A 179 -2.05 19.20 -2.11
CA GLU A 179 -0.70 19.65 -1.84
C GLU A 179 -0.57 21.10 -2.25
N ILE A 180 -0.53 22.01 -1.27
CA ILE A 180 -0.28 23.44 -1.50
C ILE A 180 1.15 23.71 -1.06
N SER A 181 1.97 24.19 -2.00
CA SER A 181 3.41 24.40 -1.84
C SER A 181 3.74 25.01 -0.47
N TYR A 182 4.55 24.28 0.31
CA TYR A 182 5.07 24.68 1.64
C TYR A 182 4.04 24.92 2.75
N LEU A 183 2.73 24.79 2.48
CA LEU A 183 1.69 25.03 3.46
C LEU A 183 1.10 23.72 3.96
N VAL A 184 0.50 22.92 3.06
CA VAL A 184 -0.32 21.78 3.47
C VAL A 184 -0.14 20.63 2.50
N ASN A 185 0.08 19.42 3.03
CA ASN A 185 -0.01 18.17 2.28
C ASN A 185 -0.98 17.23 3.00
N ILE A 186 -2.21 17.13 2.46
CA ILE A 186 -3.26 16.22 2.93
C ILE A 186 -3.38 15.09 1.93
N LYS A 187 -3.37 13.85 2.41
CA LYS A 187 -3.69 12.66 1.61
C LYS A 187 -4.64 11.77 2.40
N ALA A 188 -5.72 11.35 1.76
CA ALA A 188 -6.68 10.40 2.29
C ALA A 188 -6.87 9.28 1.28
N ILE A 189 -6.78 8.03 1.71
CA ILE A 189 -7.01 6.88 0.85
C ILE A 189 -7.94 5.90 1.55
N TYR A 190 -9.05 5.61 0.89
CA TYR A 190 -9.98 4.55 1.24
C TYR A 190 -9.63 3.30 0.45
N TYR A 191 -9.62 2.15 1.11
CA TYR A 191 -9.46 0.86 0.47
C TYR A 191 -10.62 -0.07 0.82
N ARG A 192 -11.13 -0.80 -0.17
CA ARG A 192 -12.14 -1.84 -0.02
C ARG A 192 -11.77 -3.06 -0.84
N TYR A 193 -11.87 -4.23 -0.24
CA TYR A 193 -11.40 -5.46 -0.84
C TYR A 193 -12.50 -6.49 -0.98
N THR A 194 -12.43 -7.25 -2.06
CA THR A 194 -13.31 -8.35 -2.38
C THR A 194 -12.50 -9.63 -2.33
N LYS A 195 -12.84 -10.49 -1.38
CA LYS A 195 -12.22 -11.82 -1.21
C LYS A 195 -13.29 -12.88 -1.24
N ALA A 196 -12.98 -14.02 -1.85
CA ALA A 196 -13.86 -15.17 -1.93
C ALA A 196 -13.10 -16.44 -1.48
N PRO A 197 -13.70 -17.29 -0.64
CA PRO A 197 -14.41 -16.99 0.60
C PRO A 197 -13.49 -17.20 1.84
N GLU A 198 -13.79 -16.42 2.88
CA GLU A 198 -13.33 -16.53 4.29
C GLU A 198 -11.91 -16.11 4.71
N PRO A 199 -11.77 -15.56 5.95
CA PRO A 199 -12.81 -15.24 6.94
C PRO A 199 -13.27 -13.77 6.88
N ALA A 200 -14.32 -13.38 7.61
CA ALA A 200 -15.09 -12.12 7.58
C ALA A 200 -14.36 -10.77 7.82
N TYR A 201 -13.04 -10.69 7.59
CA TYR A 201 -12.24 -9.47 7.75
C TYR A 201 -12.30 -8.55 6.52
N SER A 202 -13.47 -8.02 6.18
CA SER A 202 -13.67 -7.06 5.07
C SER A 202 -13.80 -5.62 5.56
N LEU A 203 -13.09 -5.26 6.64
CA LEU A 203 -13.14 -3.89 7.13
C LEU A 203 -12.40 -2.98 6.15
N PRO A 204 -13.01 -1.86 5.73
CA PRO A 204 -12.33 -0.89 4.91
C PRO A 204 -11.12 -0.32 5.65
N LEU A 205 -10.04 -0.07 4.92
CA LEU A 205 -8.86 0.61 5.46
C LEU A 205 -8.89 2.08 5.06
N TYR A 206 -8.59 2.94 6.02
CA TYR A 206 -8.43 4.37 5.80
C TYR A 206 -7.01 4.77 6.12
N GLN A 207 -6.32 5.38 5.16
CA GLN A 207 -5.00 5.94 5.34
C GLN A 207 -5.10 7.46 5.26
N PHE A 208 -4.69 8.13 6.33
CA PHE A 208 -4.62 9.59 6.38
C PHE A 208 -3.16 10.02 6.57
N SER A 209 -2.74 11.02 5.82
CA SER A 209 -1.46 11.69 5.99
C SER A 209 -1.69 13.19 5.96
N PHE A 210 -1.12 13.87 6.95
CA PHE A 210 -1.14 15.31 7.06
C PHE A 210 0.29 15.77 7.36
N ASN A 211 0.86 16.55 6.46
CA ASN A 211 2.12 17.24 6.72
C ASN A 211 1.88 18.74 6.60
N TYR A 212 2.33 19.47 7.62
CA TYR A 212 2.26 20.91 7.69
C TYR A 212 3.66 21.43 7.96
N ALA A 213 4.15 22.34 7.13
CA ALA A 213 5.41 23.02 7.36
C ALA A 213 5.10 24.44 7.85
N LEU A 214 5.47 24.74 9.09
CA LEU A 214 5.51 26.11 9.57
C LEU A 214 6.68 26.80 8.86
N GLN A 215 6.41 27.68 7.91
CA GLN A 215 7.41 28.68 7.54
C GLN A 215 7.59 29.60 8.75
N GLY A 216 8.76 29.52 9.40
CA GLY A 216 9.26 30.63 10.18
C GLY A 216 9.44 31.80 9.24
N LYS A 217 8.65 32.86 9.42
CA LYS A 217 8.91 34.15 8.80
C LYS A 217 10.30 34.59 9.25
N ASN A 218 11.26 34.64 8.33
CA ASN A 218 12.42 35.51 8.47
C ASN A 218 12.06 36.86 7.85
#